data_AF-A0A6J1U9F6-F1
#
_entry.id   AF-A0A6J1U9F6-F1
#
_cell.length_a   1.000
_cell.length_b   1.000
_cell.length_c   1.000
_cell.angle_alpha   90.00
_cell.angle_beta   90.00
_cell.angle_gamma   90.00
#
_symmetry.space_group_name_H-M   'P 1'
#
loop_
_entity.id
_entity.type
_entity.pdbx_description
1 polymer ?
#
loop_
_entity_poly.entity_id
_entity_poly.type
_entity_poly.pdbx_seq_one_letter_code
_entity_poly.pdbx_strand_id
1 'polypeptide(L)'
;MLTPSFPGSFGAVKKIALRLRRFYGSKEAGSLLCRWASCWSLSAWRGDDGSDWMVSLLLRDRMSTWESGKVLGVPTVPLSNGLNIPILGLGTSHQGGYSHEAVVYALQKCGIRHIDTAKRYGCESLLQKAIKESGIAREDLWITTKLWHADYGYDKTKQACLESCNRLGVEYLDLYLIHWPDAQVPGKSSREVRAETWHAMEELYEKGICKSIGVSNFLIEHLEQLRKDCQITPHVNQNGIVTIPKSTKLKRVQENCQVFDFSLDFDDVAVLNGMHDGRHVSWDPTSVV
;
A
#
# COMPACT_ATOMS: atom_id res chain seq x y z
N MET A 1 7.90 23.24 38.83
CA MET A 1 8.62 23.82 37.68
C MET A 1 9.83 22.94 37.38
N LEU A 2 9.77 22.10 36.34
CA LEU A 2 10.93 21.60 35.60
C LEU A 2 10.42 21.22 34.21
N THR A 3 10.64 22.10 33.24
CA THR A 3 10.43 21.85 31.81
C THR A 3 11.63 21.07 31.27
N PRO A 4 11.48 19.93 30.56
CA PRO A 4 12.58 19.33 29.83
C PRO A 4 12.79 20.10 28.53
N SER A 5 13.97 20.70 28.41
CA SER A 5 14.50 21.30 27.18
C SER A 5 14.84 20.22 26.14
N PHE A 6 14.39 20.40 24.90
CA PHE A 6 14.80 19.62 23.72
C PHE A 6 15.84 20.40 22.88
N PRO A 7 17.14 20.02 22.89
CA PRO A 7 18.12 20.54 21.94
C PRO A 7 18.66 19.39 21.08
N GLY A 8 17.98 19.02 19.99
CA GLY A 8 18.51 18.02 19.06
C GLY A 8 17.67 17.77 17.82
N SER A 9 16.38 17.47 18.00
CA SER A 9 15.46 17.12 16.90
C SER A 9 15.03 18.33 16.06
N PHE A 10 14.90 19.51 16.68
CA PHE A 10 14.51 20.73 15.96
C PHE A 10 15.59 21.22 14.99
N GLY A 11 16.88 20.95 15.24
CA GLY A 11 17.98 21.43 14.39
C GLY A 11 18.06 20.75 13.02
N ALA A 12 17.79 19.44 12.97
CA ALA A 12 17.83 18.64 11.75
C ALA A 12 16.62 18.92 10.84
N VAL A 13 15.42 19.00 11.41
CA VAL A 13 14.20 19.41 10.69
C VAL A 13 14.35 20.83 10.14
N LYS A 14 14.98 21.74 10.90
CA LYS A 14 15.30 23.10 10.40
C LYS A 14 16.29 23.06 9.23
N LYS A 15 17.32 22.20 9.25
CA LYS A 15 18.29 22.07 8.14
C LYS A 15 17.64 21.55 6.86
N ILE A 16 16.83 20.50 6.93
CA ILE A 16 16.10 19.97 5.77
C ILE A 16 15.08 20.99 5.26
N ALA A 17 14.30 21.60 6.15
CA ALA A 17 13.37 22.66 5.78
C ALA A 17 14.06 23.89 5.18
N LEU A 18 15.25 24.28 5.67
CA LEU A 18 16.05 25.38 5.14
C LEU A 18 16.65 25.04 3.76
N ARG A 19 17.05 23.78 3.54
CA ARG A 19 17.58 23.31 2.24
C ARG A 19 16.46 23.26 1.19
N LEU A 20 15.31 22.69 1.53
CA LEU A 20 14.12 22.70 0.68
C LEU A 20 13.61 24.13 0.40
N ARG A 21 13.68 25.02 1.39
CA ARG A 21 13.36 26.46 1.23
C ARG A 21 14.31 27.18 0.27
N ARG A 22 15.58 26.77 0.24
CA ARG A 22 16.61 27.39 -0.62
C ARG A 22 16.43 27.02 -2.09
N PHE A 23 15.88 25.84 -2.38
CA PHE A 23 15.63 25.37 -3.75
C PHE A 23 14.21 25.66 -4.26
N TYR A 24 13.19 25.62 -3.39
CA TYR A 24 11.78 25.65 -3.79
C TYR A 24 10.94 26.75 -3.09
N GLY A 25 11.52 27.54 -2.18
CA GLY A 25 10.79 28.58 -1.45
C GLY A 25 9.93 28.06 -0.28
N SER A 26 9.40 29.00 0.52
CA SER A 26 8.86 28.73 1.87
C SER A 26 7.54 27.98 1.94
N LYS A 27 6.67 28.14 0.93
CA LYS A 27 5.38 27.43 0.86
C LYS A 27 5.53 26.00 0.32
N GLU A 28 6.49 25.75 -0.56
CA GLU A 28 6.71 24.43 -1.18
C GLU A 28 7.47 23.48 -0.26
N ALA A 29 8.45 23.97 0.48
CA ALA A 29 9.18 23.20 1.48
C ALA A 29 8.28 22.63 2.59
N GLY A 30 7.27 23.38 3.03
CA GLY A 30 6.27 22.90 4.00
C GLY A 30 5.31 21.86 3.40
N SER A 31 5.01 21.96 2.10
CA SER A 31 4.23 20.96 1.38
C SER A 31 5.01 19.65 1.25
N LEU A 32 6.29 19.70 0.87
CA LEU A 32 7.18 18.54 0.73
C LEU A 32 7.37 17.73 2.03
N LEU A 33 7.55 18.40 3.17
CA LEU A 33 7.61 17.73 4.48
C LEU A 33 6.29 17.00 4.84
N CYS A 34 5.13 17.58 4.49
CA CYS A 34 3.83 16.90 4.63
C CYS A 34 3.62 15.77 3.61
N ARG A 35 4.12 15.91 2.36
CA ARG A 35 4.08 14.86 1.31
C ARG A 35 4.88 13.63 1.73
N TRP A 36 5.93 13.84 2.53
CA TRP A 36 6.89 12.81 2.91
C TRP A 36 6.43 11.93 4.08
N ALA A 37 5.74 12.50 5.08
CA ALA A 37 5.21 11.75 6.23
C ALA A 37 4.15 10.69 5.86
N SER A 38 3.54 10.78 4.67
CA SER A 38 2.55 9.82 4.16
C SER A 38 3.14 8.61 3.41
N CYS A 39 4.46 8.55 3.20
CA CYS A 39 5.11 7.55 2.33
C CYS A 39 5.93 6.48 3.07
N TRP A 40 5.94 6.44 4.41
CA TRP A 40 6.82 5.54 5.14
C TRP A 40 6.13 4.30 5.71
N SER A 41 6.34 3.18 5.02
CA SER A 41 6.74 1.91 5.63
C SER A 41 7.66 1.22 4.61
N LEU A 42 8.97 1.20 4.86
CA LEU A 42 9.95 0.43 4.09
C LEU A 42 10.72 -0.41 5.09
N SER A 43 10.42 -1.70 5.11
CA SER A 43 11.17 -2.70 5.87
C SER A 43 11.65 -3.76 4.88
N ALA A 44 12.95 -3.80 4.61
CA ALA A 44 13.60 -4.98 4.03
C ALA A 44 13.84 -5.99 5.17
N TRP A 45 13.59 -7.28 4.96
CA TRP A 45 14.01 -8.31 5.91
C TRP A 45 14.92 -9.34 5.22
N ARG A 46 15.71 -10.00 6.06
CA ARG A 46 16.71 -11.03 5.74
C ARG A 46 16.31 -12.23 6.59
N GLY A 47 16.16 -13.40 5.97
CA GLY A 47 15.97 -14.64 6.72
C GLY A 47 17.24 -15.09 7.43
N ASP A 48 17.08 -15.72 8.60
CA ASP A 48 18.18 -16.32 9.38
C ASP A 48 18.86 -17.52 8.67
N ASP A 49 18.30 -18.00 7.56
CA ASP A 49 18.88 -19.02 6.69
C ASP A 49 19.78 -18.44 5.58
N GLY A 50 20.01 -17.13 5.57
CA GLY A 50 20.77 -16.46 4.51
C GLY A 50 20.06 -16.46 3.16
N SER A 51 18.78 -16.81 3.09
CA SER A 51 17.97 -16.60 1.89
C SER A 51 17.60 -15.11 1.79
N ASP A 52 18.27 -14.41 0.89
CA ASP A 52 17.89 -13.06 0.46
C ASP A 52 16.52 -13.15 -0.24
N TRP A 53 15.46 -12.66 0.38
CA TRP A 53 14.25 -12.25 -0.34
C TRP A 53 14.35 -10.77 -0.70
N MET A 54 15.48 -10.38 -1.28
CA MET A 54 15.72 -8.98 -1.54
C MET A 54 15.10 -8.57 -2.89
N VAL A 55 14.00 -7.81 -2.87
CA VAL A 55 13.75 -6.83 -3.94
C VAL A 55 14.77 -5.72 -3.74
N SER A 56 15.97 -5.92 -4.26
CA SER A 56 16.90 -4.81 -4.51
C SER A 56 16.24 -3.92 -5.55
N LEU A 57 15.69 -2.79 -5.10
CA LEU A 57 15.21 -1.74 -5.97
C LEU A 57 16.44 -1.10 -6.65
N LEU A 58 16.91 -1.72 -7.73
CA LEU A 58 17.86 -1.12 -8.66
C LEU A 58 17.13 -0.02 -9.44
N LEU A 59 16.90 1.14 -8.82
CA LEU A 59 16.63 2.39 -9.54
C LEU A 59 17.92 2.93 -10.17
N ARG A 60 18.65 2.08 -10.91
CA ARG A 60 19.92 2.47 -11.54
C ARG A 60 19.94 2.45 -13.06
N ASP A 61 18.90 1.98 -13.74
CA ASP A 61 18.90 2.03 -15.20
C ASP A 61 17.50 2.13 -15.79
N ARG A 62 17.01 3.37 -15.89
CA ARG A 62 16.16 3.86 -16.99
C ARG A 62 15.95 5.37 -16.84
N MET A 63 17.03 6.12 -16.98
CA MET A 63 16.93 7.52 -17.41
C MET A 63 16.53 7.53 -18.89
N SER A 64 15.26 7.27 -19.19
CA SER A 64 14.71 7.58 -20.51
C SER A 64 14.50 9.09 -20.58
N THR A 65 15.12 9.70 -21.59
CA THR A 65 15.10 11.12 -21.94
C THR A 65 13.72 11.76 -21.84
N TRP A 66 13.69 12.92 -21.19
CA TRP A 66 12.53 13.79 -20.98
C TRP A 66 12.10 14.46 -22.28
N GLU A 67 10.98 14.03 -22.87
CA GLU A 67 10.24 14.80 -23.88
C GLU A 67 9.02 15.44 -23.21
N SER A 68 8.91 16.76 -23.33
CA SER A 68 7.82 17.56 -22.78
C SER A 68 6.45 17.06 -23.27
N GLY A 69 5.60 16.60 -22.35
CA GLY A 69 4.16 16.40 -22.61
C GLY A 69 3.60 14.99 -22.38
N LYS A 70 4.42 13.97 -22.06
CA LYS A 70 3.93 12.65 -21.67
C LYS A 70 3.92 12.51 -20.14
N VAL A 71 2.77 12.22 -19.55
CA VAL A 71 2.68 11.79 -18.14
C VAL A 71 3.46 10.48 -18.05
N LEU A 72 4.62 10.49 -17.39
CA LEU A 72 5.36 9.27 -17.10
C LEU A 72 4.47 8.34 -16.25
N GLY A 73 4.34 7.08 -16.67
CA GLY A 73 3.62 6.08 -15.89
C GLY A 73 4.33 5.83 -14.56
N VAL A 74 3.56 5.50 -13.54
CA VAL A 74 4.11 5.07 -12.23
C VAL A 74 4.99 3.82 -12.45
N PRO A 75 6.24 3.79 -11.95
CA PRO A 75 7.09 2.62 -12.05
C PRO A 75 6.47 1.39 -11.36
N THR A 76 6.92 0.20 -11.75
CA THR A 76 6.42 -1.06 -11.19
C THR A 76 7.55 -1.88 -10.60
N VAL A 77 7.20 -2.79 -9.70
CA VAL A 77 8.13 -3.81 -9.14
C VAL A 77 7.58 -5.21 -9.37
N PRO A 78 8.44 -6.20 -9.66
CA PRO A 78 7.99 -7.57 -9.85
C PRO A 78 7.57 -8.22 -8.53
N LEU A 79 6.49 -8.99 -8.57
CA LEU A 79 6.08 -9.92 -7.53
C LEU A 79 6.65 -11.32 -7.79
N SER A 80 6.60 -12.18 -6.79
CA SER A 80 7.10 -13.57 -6.88
C SER A 80 6.41 -14.43 -7.96
N ASN A 81 5.20 -14.05 -8.40
CA ASN A 81 4.48 -14.69 -9.50
C ASN A 81 4.74 -14.07 -10.89
N GLY A 82 5.68 -13.13 -11.00
CA GLY A 82 6.08 -12.49 -12.25
C GLY A 82 5.19 -11.32 -12.69
N LEU A 83 4.11 -11.01 -11.98
CA LEU A 83 3.32 -9.80 -12.22
C LEU A 83 4.04 -8.56 -11.70
N ASN A 84 3.69 -7.39 -12.23
CA ASN A 84 4.33 -6.13 -11.87
C ASN A 84 3.33 -5.19 -11.18
N ILE A 85 3.55 -4.91 -9.90
CA ILE A 85 2.69 -4.01 -9.11
C ILE A 85 3.19 -2.55 -9.23
N PRO A 86 2.32 -1.55 -9.45
CA PRO A 86 2.73 -0.14 -9.42
C PRO A 86 3.15 0.31 -8.02
N ILE A 87 4.32 0.96 -7.91
CA ILE A 87 4.92 1.37 -6.62
C ILE A 87 4.19 2.52 -5.93
N LEU A 88 3.31 3.21 -6.66
CA LEU A 88 2.43 4.25 -6.15
C LEU A 88 0.98 3.95 -6.53
N GLY A 89 0.12 3.88 -5.53
CA GLY A 89 -1.33 3.78 -5.70
C GLY A 89 -2.08 4.90 -5.01
N LEU A 90 -3.40 4.94 -5.22
CA LEU A 90 -4.31 5.79 -4.46
C LEU A 90 -5.05 4.94 -3.44
N GLY A 91 -4.80 5.19 -2.16
CA GLY A 91 -5.52 4.55 -1.06
C GLY A 91 -6.87 5.21 -0.81
N THR A 92 -7.92 4.40 -0.62
CA THR A 92 -9.22 4.85 -0.10
C THR A 92 -9.39 4.49 1.37
N SER A 93 -10.43 5.01 2.03
CA SER A 93 -10.75 4.65 3.41
C SER A 93 -12.21 4.96 3.74
N HIS A 94 -12.65 4.54 4.93
CA HIS A 94 -13.96 4.87 5.49
C HIS A 94 -14.06 6.38 5.83
N GLN A 95 -15.26 6.84 6.19
CA GLN A 95 -15.55 8.15 6.79
C GLN A 95 -14.81 9.33 6.11
N GLY A 96 -15.21 9.67 4.88
CA GLY A 96 -14.59 10.78 4.14
C GLY A 96 -13.23 10.44 3.52
N GLY A 97 -12.84 9.16 3.52
CA GLY A 97 -11.65 8.67 2.84
C GLY A 97 -11.83 8.33 1.36
N TYR A 98 -13.00 8.63 0.79
CA TYR A 98 -13.30 8.49 -0.62
C TYR A 98 -13.73 9.85 -1.19
N SER A 99 -13.25 10.18 -2.39
CA SER A 99 -13.71 11.30 -3.20
C SER A 99 -13.74 10.86 -4.66
N HIS A 100 -14.93 10.91 -5.26
CA HIS A 100 -15.12 10.46 -6.65
C HIS A 100 -14.25 11.26 -7.61
N GLU A 101 -14.29 12.59 -7.51
CA GLU A 101 -13.47 13.49 -8.32
C GLU A 101 -11.98 13.24 -8.16
N ALA A 102 -11.52 12.94 -6.94
CA ALA A 102 -10.09 12.68 -6.69
C ALA A 102 -9.63 11.37 -7.36
N VAL A 103 -10.46 10.33 -7.34
CA VAL A 103 -10.17 9.04 -8.01
C VAL A 103 -10.14 9.23 -9.53
N VAL A 104 -11.16 9.87 -10.11
CA VAL A 104 -11.21 10.13 -11.56
C VAL A 104 -10.01 10.98 -11.99
N TYR A 105 -9.68 12.03 -11.24
CA TYR A 105 -8.52 12.88 -11.50
C TYR A 105 -7.18 12.14 -11.40
N ALA A 106 -7.00 11.29 -10.38
CA ALA A 106 -5.81 10.44 -10.26
C ALA A 106 -5.61 9.58 -11.51
N LEU A 107 -6.66 8.88 -11.94
CA LEU A 107 -6.62 7.96 -13.07
C LEU A 107 -6.39 8.69 -14.41
N GLN A 108 -7.08 9.81 -14.63
CA GLN A 108 -7.01 10.54 -15.91
C GLN A 108 -5.81 11.47 -16.04
N LYS A 109 -5.35 12.09 -14.95
CA LYS A 109 -4.41 13.22 -14.99
C LYS A 109 -3.09 12.96 -14.29
N CYS A 110 -3.02 12.01 -13.36
CA CYS A 110 -1.84 11.80 -12.53
C CYS A 110 -1.06 10.52 -12.86
N GLY A 111 -1.50 9.73 -13.85
CA GLY A 111 -0.82 8.48 -14.23
C GLY A 111 -0.99 7.34 -13.23
N ILE A 112 -1.85 7.50 -12.22
CA ILE A 112 -2.16 6.43 -11.26
C ILE A 112 -2.87 5.29 -11.99
N ARG A 113 -2.40 4.07 -11.75
CA ARG A 113 -3.05 2.84 -12.20
C ARG A 113 -3.35 1.87 -11.07
N HIS A 114 -2.83 2.11 -9.86
CA HIS A 114 -3.12 1.29 -8.68
C HIS A 114 -4.16 1.96 -7.78
N ILE A 115 -5.30 1.30 -7.57
CA ILE A 115 -6.33 1.68 -6.59
C ILE A 115 -6.32 0.67 -5.45
N ASP A 116 -6.13 1.14 -4.22
CA ASP A 116 -6.20 0.31 -3.00
C ASP A 116 -7.46 0.67 -2.20
N THR A 117 -8.27 -0.35 -1.90
CA THR A 117 -9.49 -0.24 -1.09
C THR A 117 -9.61 -1.41 -0.12
N ALA A 118 -10.74 -1.55 0.56
CA ALA A 118 -11.09 -2.72 1.38
C ALA A 118 -12.60 -2.83 1.51
N LYS A 119 -13.12 -4.06 1.69
CA LYS A 119 -14.55 -4.29 1.98
C LYS A 119 -15.05 -3.40 3.12
N ARG A 120 -14.26 -3.29 4.19
CA ARG A 120 -14.58 -2.50 5.39
C ARG A 120 -14.79 -1.01 5.11
N TYR A 121 -14.21 -0.46 4.04
CA TYR A 121 -14.31 0.97 3.75
C TYR A 121 -15.66 1.38 3.17
N GLY A 122 -16.43 0.42 2.65
CA GLY A 122 -17.79 0.65 2.16
C GLY A 122 -17.88 1.52 0.90
N CYS A 123 -16.78 1.67 0.15
CA CYS A 123 -16.72 2.53 -1.04
C CYS A 123 -16.49 1.76 -2.36
N GLU A 124 -16.48 0.43 -2.37
CA GLU A 124 -16.25 -0.40 -3.56
C GLU A 124 -17.24 -0.07 -4.70
N SER A 125 -18.54 0.06 -4.40
CA SER A 125 -19.56 0.46 -5.39
C SER A 125 -19.45 1.90 -5.87
N LEU A 126 -18.77 2.77 -5.12
CA LEU A 126 -18.47 4.12 -5.58
C LEU A 126 -17.26 4.11 -6.53
N LEU A 127 -16.27 3.27 -6.23
CA LEU A 127 -15.09 3.05 -7.08
C LEU A 127 -15.48 2.48 -8.44
N GLN A 128 -16.45 1.56 -8.52
CA GLN A 128 -16.98 1.08 -9.80
C GLN A 128 -17.36 2.24 -10.74
N LYS A 129 -18.08 3.24 -10.21
CA LYS A 129 -18.51 4.41 -10.98
C LYS A 129 -17.31 5.24 -11.43
N ALA A 130 -16.37 5.51 -10.52
CA ALA A 130 -15.18 6.31 -10.82
C ALA A 130 -14.25 5.63 -11.84
N ILE A 131 -14.08 4.31 -11.75
CA ILE A 131 -13.30 3.52 -12.71
C ILE A 131 -13.95 3.60 -14.09
N LYS A 132 -15.27 3.39 -14.18
CA LYS A 132 -16.00 3.51 -15.45
C LYS A 132 -15.90 4.92 -16.04
N GLU A 133 -16.06 5.95 -15.23
CA GLU A 133 -15.96 7.36 -15.66
C GLU A 133 -14.54 7.74 -16.09
N SER A 134 -13.52 7.15 -15.48
CA SER A 134 -12.12 7.42 -15.83
C SER A 134 -11.80 7.10 -17.30
N GLY A 135 -12.52 6.13 -17.89
CA GLY A 135 -12.29 5.65 -19.25
C GLY A 135 -11.02 4.80 -19.40
N ILE A 136 -10.36 4.43 -18.30
CA ILE A 136 -9.18 3.55 -18.32
C ILE A 136 -9.64 2.10 -18.47
N ALA A 137 -8.98 1.34 -19.35
CA ALA A 137 -9.26 -0.08 -19.55
C ALA A 137 -9.00 -0.88 -18.25
N ARG A 138 -9.75 -1.96 -18.02
CA ARG A 138 -9.67 -2.73 -16.78
C ARG A 138 -8.28 -3.36 -16.62
N GLU A 139 -7.73 -3.89 -17.69
CA GLU A 139 -6.41 -4.52 -17.79
C GLU A 139 -5.24 -3.55 -17.56
N ASP A 140 -5.47 -2.24 -17.70
CA ASP A 140 -4.47 -1.21 -17.37
C ASP A 140 -4.51 -0.80 -15.89
N LEU A 141 -5.47 -1.31 -15.11
CA LEU A 141 -5.61 -1.01 -13.69
C LEU A 141 -5.12 -2.15 -12.81
N TRP A 142 -4.48 -1.77 -11.70
CA TRP A 142 -4.19 -2.63 -10.56
C TRP A 142 -5.19 -2.33 -9.43
N ILE A 143 -6.14 -3.22 -9.18
CA ILE A 143 -7.16 -3.08 -8.14
C ILE A 143 -6.85 -4.01 -6.97
N THR A 144 -6.58 -3.41 -5.82
CA THR A 144 -6.36 -4.09 -4.54
C THR A 144 -7.57 -3.92 -3.62
N THR A 145 -8.14 -5.01 -3.09
CA THR A 145 -9.10 -4.96 -1.97
C THR A 145 -8.75 -5.98 -0.89
N LYS A 146 -9.42 -5.92 0.25
CA LYS A 146 -9.06 -6.65 1.47
C LYS A 146 -10.27 -7.33 2.11
N LEU A 147 -10.07 -8.57 2.51
CA LEU A 147 -10.99 -9.40 3.28
C LEU A 147 -11.06 -8.92 4.74
N TRP A 148 -12.26 -8.67 5.24
CA TRP A 148 -12.48 -8.24 6.63
C TRP A 148 -12.63 -9.44 7.57
N HIS A 149 -12.12 -9.36 8.81
CA HIS A 149 -12.08 -10.47 9.78
C HIS A 149 -13.44 -11.14 10.05
N ALA A 150 -14.55 -10.41 9.93
CA ALA A 150 -15.90 -10.97 10.04
C ALA A 150 -16.24 -12.03 8.97
N ASP A 151 -15.50 -12.05 7.85
CA ASP A 151 -15.69 -12.93 6.70
C ASP A 151 -14.60 -14.00 6.59
N TYR A 152 -13.75 -14.17 7.62
CA TYR A 152 -12.71 -15.20 7.61
C TYR A 152 -13.31 -16.61 7.70
N GLY A 153 -12.50 -17.59 7.28
CA GLY A 153 -12.90 -18.97 7.08
C GLY A 153 -13.17 -19.26 5.61
N TYR A 154 -13.09 -20.55 5.26
CA TYR A 154 -12.95 -20.99 3.87
C TYR A 154 -14.09 -20.53 2.93
N ASP A 155 -15.34 -20.88 3.22
CA ASP A 155 -16.47 -20.53 2.33
C ASP A 155 -16.77 -19.02 2.31
N LYS A 156 -16.75 -18.40 3.50
CA LYS A 156 -17.02 -16.96 3.65
C LYS A 156 -15.99 -16.11 2.90
N THR A 157 -14.73 -16.55 2.88
CA THR A 157 -13.65 -15.87 2.14
C THR A 157 -13.94 -15.84 0.64
N LYS A 158 -14.35 -16.98 0.07
CA LYS A 158 -14.70 -17.08 -1.36
C LYS A 158 -15.90 -16.19 -1.69
N GLN A 159 -16.95 -16.27 -0.88
CA GLN A 159 -18.13 -15.42 -1.05
C GLN A 159 -17.77 -13.93 -0.97
N ALA A 160 -17.03 -13.51 0.07
CA ALA A 160 -16.65 -12.11 0.25
C ALA A 160 -15.77 -11.57 -0.89
N CYS A 161 -14.92 -12.40 -1.48
CA CYS A 161 -14.15 -12.04 -2.67
C CYS A 161 -15.07 -11.75 -3.86
N LEU A 162 -15.97 -12.67 -4.19
CA LEU A 162 -16.92 -12.52 -5.30
C LEU A 162 -17.85 -11.33 -5.11
N GLU A 163 -18.32 -11.10 -3.89
CA GLU A 163 -19.12 -9.91 -3.58
C GLU A 163 -18.32 -8.61 -3.75
N SER A 164 -17.02 -8.61 -3.43
CA SER A 164 -16.15 -7.45 -3.64
C SER A 164 -15.93 -7.19 -5.13
N CYS A 165 -15.70 -8.24 -5.92
CA CYS A 165 -15.69 -8.18 -7.39
C CYS A 165 -16.98 -7.56 -7.94
N ASN A 166 -18.14 -8.04 -7.48
CA ASN A 166 -19.44 -7.51 -7.88
C ASN A 166 -19.61 -6.03 -7.50
N ARG A 167 -19.26 -5.64 -6.27
CA ARG A 167 -19.34 -4.23 -5.84
C ARG A 167 -18.39 -3.33 -6.63
N LEU A 168 -17.20 -3.81 -6.98
CA LEU A 168 -16.24 -3.08 -7.81
C LEU A 168 -16.60 -3.09 -9.31
N GLY A 169 -17.51 -3.98 -9.73
CA GLY A 169 -17.89 -4.18 -11.13
C GLY A 169 -16.76 -4.77 -11.97
N VAL A 170 -16.00 -5.71 -11.41
CA VAL A 170 -14.86 -6.38 -12.07
C VAL A 170 -14.98 -7.88 -11.98
N GLU A 171 -14.39 -8.60 -12.94
CA GLU A 171 -14.39 -10.08 -12.96
C GLU A 171 -13.25 -10.68 -12.12
N TYR A 172 -12.16 -9.93 -11.95
CA TYR A 172 -10.99 -10.34 -11.18
C TYR A 172 -10.41 -9.17 -10.37
N LEU A 173 -9.63 -9.49 -9.34
CA LEU A 173 -8.81 -8.59 -8.55
C LEU A 173 -7.34 -8.78 -8.91
N ASP A 174 -6.57 -7.70 -8.96
CA ASP A 174 -5.11 -7.80 -9.19
C ASP A 174 -4.40 -8.27 -7.92
N LEU A 175 -4.88 -7.81 -6.76
CA LEU A 175 -4.39 -8.23 -5.45
C LEU A 175 -5.54 -8.33 -4.44
N TYR A 176 -5.66 -9.49 -3.79
CA TYR A 176 -6.58 -9.68 -2.67
C TYR A 176 -5.81 -9.95 -1.38
N LEU A 177 -6.12 -9.21 -0.31
CA LEU A 177 -5.37 -9.26 0.94
C LEU A 177 -6.23 -9.75 2.11
N ILE A 178 -5.64 -10.56 3.00
CA ILE A 178 -6.14 -10.66 4.37
C ILE A 178 -5.85 -9.32 5.06
N HIS A 179 -6.88 -8.63 5.56
CA HIS A 179 -6.73 -7.27 6.10
C HIS A 179 -6.03 -7.23 7.47
N TRP A 180 -6.27 -8.21 8.35
CA TRP A 180 -5.67 -8.34 9.68
C TRP A 180 -5.36 -9.80 9.97
N PRO A 181 -4.34 -10.11 10.79
CA PRO A 181 -3.89 -11.50 10.97
C PRO A 181 -4.91 -12.39 11.68
N ASP A 182 -5.71 -11.82 12.57
CA ASP A 182 -6.56 -12.58 13.47
C ASP A 182 -8.04 -12.27 13.31
N ALA A 183 -8.83 -13.27 13.70
CA ALA A 183 -10.28 -13.17 13.86
C ALA A 183 -10.70 -14.05 15.03
N GLN A 184 -11.77 -13.65 15.70
CA GLN A 184 -12.46 -14.46 16.70
C GLN A 184 -13.58 -15.28 16.06
N VAL A 185 -13.37 -16.60 15.96
CA VAL A 185 -14.39 -17.55 15.54
C VAL A 185 -14.62 -18.55 16.67
N PRO A 186 -15.85 -18.69 17.19
CA PRO A 186 -16.14 -19.63 18.27
C PRO A 186 -15.67 -21.05 17.93
N GLY A 187 -14.87 -21.64 18.82
CA GLY A 187 -14.38 -23.01 18.68
C GLY A 187 -13.18 -23.20 17.75
N LYS A 188 -12.55 -22.14 17.24
CA LYS A 188 -11.32 -22.21 16.45
C LYS A 188 -10.26 -21.24 16.96
N SER A 189 -9.00 -21.64 16.89
CA SER A 189 -7.87 -20.71 17.08
C SER A 189 -7.72 -19.77 15.88
N SER A 190 -7.13 -18.60 16.08
CA SER A 190 -6.89 -17.67 14.98
C SER A 190 -5.96 -18.24 13.91
N ARG A 191 -5.03 -19.13 14.26
CA ARG A 191 -4.19 -19.85 13.28
C ARG A 191 -5.03 -20.77 12.39
N GLU A 192 -5.96 -21.55 12.95
CA GLU A 192 -6.85 -22.41 12.16
C GLU A 192 -7.71 -21.59 11.20
N VAL A 193 -8.30 -20.49 11.69
CA VAL A 193 -9.11 -19.60 10.86
C VAL A 193 -8.27 -18.96 9.75
N ARG A 194 -7.04 -18.55 10.05
CA ARG A 194 -6.10 -17.96 9.08
C ARG A 194 -5.69 -18.97 8.01
N ALA A 195 -5.40 -20.22 8.39
CA ALA A 195 -5.09 -21.30 7.45
C ALA A 195 -6.27 -21.60 6.52
N GLU A 196 -7.49 -21.72 7.05
CA GLU A 196 -8.70 -21.92 6.24
C GLU A 196 -8.97 -20.76 5.28
N THR A 197 -8.75 -19.54 5.75
CA THR A 197 -8.90 -18.31 4.96
C THR A 197 -7.88 -18.28 3.83
N TRP A 198 -6.62 -18.59 4.12
CA TRP A 198 -5.56 -18.62 3.11
C TRP A 198 -5.80 -19.71 2.06
N HIS A 199 -6.23 -20.90 2.48
CA HIS A 199 -6.55 -21.98 1.55
C HIS A 199 -7.66 -21.59 0.56
N ALA A 200 -8.67 -20.84 1.02
CA ALA A 200 -9.67 -20.27 0.12
C ALA A 200 -9.09 -19.23 -0.86
N MET A 201 -8.13 -18.40 -0.41
CA MET A 201 -7.45 -17.44 -1.27
C MET A 201 -6.56 -18.11 -2.32
N GLU A 202 -5.89 -19.21 -1.97
CA GLU A 202 -5.10 -20.02 -2.92
C GLU A 202 -5.99 -20.52 -4.06
N GLU A 203 -7.18 -21.05 -3.76
CA GLU A 203 -8.12 -21.46 -4.81
C GLU A 203 -8.65 -20.29 -5.65
N LEU A 204 -8.90 -19.13 -5.05
CA LEU A 204 -9.30 -17.93 -5.79
C LEU A 204 -8.20 -17.48 -6.75
N TYR A 205 -6.94 -17.66 -6.35
CA TYR A 205 -5.78 -17.41 -7.19
C TYR A 205 -5.66 -18.43 -8.33
N GLU A 206 -5.76 -19.73 -8.04
CA GLU A 206 -5.70 -20.80 -9.04
C GLU A 206 -6.83 -20.69 -10.08
N LYS A 207 -8.03 -20.25 -9.66
CA LYS A 207 -9.17 -19.97 -10.55
C LYS A 207 -9.03 -18.65 -11.34
N GLY A 208 -7.99 -17.87 -11.08
CA GLY A 208 -7.71 -16.61 -11.76
C GLY A 208 -8.63 -15.45 -11.37
N ILE A 209 -9.45 -15.61 -10.32
CA ILE A 209 -10.31 -14.55 -9.75
C ILE A 209 -9.44 -13.53 -9.02
N CYS A 210 -8.35 -13.96 -8.38
CA CYS A 210 -7.31 -13.10 -7.85
C CYS A 210 -6.02 -13.33 -8.64
N LYS A 211 -5.42 -12.29 -9.22
CA LYS A 211 -4.14 -12.41 -9.94
C LYS A 211 -2.95 -12.50 -8.99
N SER A 212 -3.10 -11.96 -7.78
CA SER A 212 -2.16 -12.11 -6.67
C SER A 212 -2.93 -12.18 -5.36
N ILE A 213 -2.37 -12.88 -4.38
CA ILE A 213 -2.88 -12.97 -3.01
C ILE A 213 -1.81 -12.56 -2.01
N GLY A 214 -2.20 -11.88 -0.94
CA GLY A 214 -1.27 -11.37 0.05
C GLY A 214 -1.92 -11.09 1.41
N VAL A 215 -1.18 -10.39 2.26
CA VAL A 215 -1.59 -10.07 3.62
C VAL A 215 -1.32 -8.59 3.95
N SER A 216 -1.98 -8.07 4.97
CA SER A 216 -1.77 -6.73 5.51
C SER A 216 -1.73 -6.81 7.03
N ASN A 217 -0.87 -6.00 7.67
CA ASN A 217 -0.68 -5.98 9.12
C ASN A 217 -0.15 -7.29 9.72
N PHE A 218 0.54 -8.13 8.95
CA PHE A 218 1.12 -9.37 9.48
C PHE A 218 2.49 -9.11 10.09
N LEU A 219 2.70 -9.66 11.30
CA LEU A 219 3.98 -9.74 11.98
C LEU A 219 4.74 -10.99 11.54
N ILE A 220 6.03 -11.08 11.90
CA ILE A 220 6.89 -12.22 11.54
C ILE A 220 6.28 -13.54 11.99
N GLU A 221 5.82 -13.62 13.24
CA GLU A 221 5.18 -14.83 13.77
C GLU A 221 3.95 -15.26 12.97
N HIS A 222 3.19 -14.31 12.42
CA HIS A 222 2.02 -14.60 11.61
C HIS A 222 2.42 -15.20 10.26
N LEU A 223 3.49 -14.65 9.66
CA LEU A 223 4.05 -15.13 8.39
C LEU A 223 4.70 -16.50 8.55
N GLU A 224 5.40 -16.75 9.65
CA GLU A 224 6.01 -18.05 9.94
C GLU A 224 4.98 -19.16 10.15
N GLN A 225 3.87 -18.85 10.83
CA GLN A 225 2.74 -19.78 10.94
C GLN A 225 2.13 -20.04 9.56
N LEU A 226 1.81 -18.97 8.81
CA LEU A 226 1.20 -19.09 7.49
C LEU A 226 2.08 -19.89 6.53
N ARG A 227 3.41 -19.69 6.55
CA ARG A 227 4.38 -20.43 5.74
C ARG A 227 4.32 -21.95 5.96
N LYS A 228 3.97 -22.40 7.16
CA LYS A 228 3.83 -23.82 7.48
C LYS A 228 2.51 -24.41 6.97
N ASP A 229 1.50 -23.56 6.78
CA ASP A 229 0.14 -23.96 6.48
C ASP A 229 -0.24 -23.72 5.00
N CYS A 230 0.52 -22.88 4.27
CA CYS A 230 0.25 -22.52 2.88
C CYS A 230 0.96 -23.40 1.83
N GLN A 231 0.35 -23.51 0.65
CA GLN A 231 1.00 -23.98 -0.58
C GLN A 231 1.58 -22.81 -1.40
N ILE A 232 0.90 -21.67 -1.40
CA ILE A 232 1.30 -20.45 -2.11
C ILE A 232 1.73 -19.42 -1.08
N THR A 233 3.01 -19.02 -1.14
CA THR A 233 3.53 -17.96 -0.27
C THR A 233 2.86 -16.62 -0.63
N PRO A 234 2.46 -15.79 0.35
CA PRO A 234 1.94 -14.46 0.09
C PRO A 234 2.85 -13.65 -0.84
N HIS A 235 2.28 -13.10 -1.91
CA HIS A 235 3.03 -12.29 -2.88
C HIS A 235 3.39 -10.90 -2.30
N VAL A 236 2.58 -10.42 -1.35
CA VAL A 236 2.69 -9.10 -0.73
C VAL A 236 2.37 -9.22 0.75
N ASN A 237 3.21 -8.64 1.61
CA ASN A 237 2.79 -8.07 2.89
C ASN A 237 2.72 -6.55 2.68
N GLN A 238 1.53 -5.95 2.79
CA GLN A 238 1.33 -4.55 2.38
C GLN A 238 2.23 -3.57 3.14
N ASN A 239 2.65 -3.91 4.36
CA ASN A 239 3.66 -3.19 5.12
C ASN A 239 5.03 -3.38 4.43
N GLY A 240 5.47 -2.40 3.64
CA GLY A 240 6.84 -2.40 3.11
C GLY A 240 7.02 -2.44 1.59
N ILE A 241 5.95 -2.60 0.79
CA ILE A 241 6.10 -2.82 -0.66
C ILE A 241 5.65 -1.62 -1.50
N VAL A 242 4.43 -1.14 -1.32
CA VAL A 242 3.83 -0.12 -2.18
C VAL A 242 3.33 1.05 -1.36
N THR A 243 3.58 2.26 -1.86
CA THR A 243 3.09 3.49 -1.22
C THR A 243 1.69 3.81 -1.72
N ILE A 244 0.72 3.91 -0.81
CA ILE A 244 -0.70 4.14 -1.12
C ILE A 244 -1.24 5.39 -0.42
N PRO A 245 -0.71 6.60 -0.72
CA PRO A 245 -1.14 7.80 -0.05
C PRO A 245 -2.64 8.04 -0.26
N LYS A 246 -3.34 8.24 0.85
CA LYS A 246 -4.75 8.59 0.87
C LYS A 246 -4.91 10.09 0.71
N SER A 247 -5.74 10.53 -0.25
CA SER A 247 -6.18 11.93 -0.35
C SER A 247 -7.52 12.07 -1.06
N THR A 248 -8.38 12.92 -0.53
CA THR A 248 -9.61 13.37 -1.20
C THR A 248 -9.47 14.71 -1.90
N LYS A 249 -8.30 15.36 -1.80
CA LYS A 249 -8.03 16.68 -2.38
C LYS A 249 -7.21 16.54 -3.65
N LEU A 250 -7.73 17.02 -4.78
CA LEU A 250 -7.10 16.90 -6.11
C LEU A 250 -5.67 17.43 -6.12
N LYS A 251 -5.43 18.62 -5.55
CA LYS A 251 -4.08 19.18 -5.46
C LYS A 251 -3.12 18.23 -4.74
N ARG A 252 -3.53 17.63 -3.63
CA ARG A 252 -2.69 16.68 -2.88
C ARG A 252 -2.45 15.39 -3.65
N VAL A 253 -3.45 14.89 -4.39
CA VAL A 253 -3.28 13.73 -5.28
C VAL A 253 -2.22 14.03 -6.34
N GLN A 254 -2.30 15.18 -7.00
CA GLN A 254 -1.30 15.61 -7.99
C GLN A 254 0.10 15.71 -7.36
N GLU A 255 0.20 16.39 -6.21
CA GLU A 255 1.45 16.57 -5.48
C GLU A 255 2.12 15.25 -5.09
N ASN A 256 1.34 14.23 -4.73
CA ASN A 256 1.84 12.91 -4.35
C ASN A 256 2.33 12.09 -5.55
N CYS A 257 1.89 12.41 -6.77
CA CYS A 257 2.33 11.74 -7.99
C CYS A 257 3.60 12.36 -8.59
N GLN A 258 3.99 13.55 -8.14
CA GLN A 258 5.18 14.28 -8.58
C GLN A 258 6.38 13.98 -7.67
N VAL A 259 6.73 12.69 -7.57
CA VAL A 259 7.82 12.21 -6.71
C VAL A 259 8.86 11.36 -7.45
N PHE A 260 8.78 11.33 -8.78
CA PHE A 260 9.64 10.50 -9.64
C PHE A 260 10.71 11.31 -10.38
N ASP A 261 10.75 12.63 -10.20
CA ASP A 261 11.71 13.56 -10.82
C ASP A 261 12.89 13.93 -9.91
N PHE A 262 12.99 13.32 -8.73
CA PHE A 262 14.11 13.49 -7.81
C PHE A 262 14.48 12.17 -7.12
N SER A 263 15.66 12.14 -6.49
CA SER A 263 16.11 11.07 -5.61
C SER A 263 16.72 11.67 -4.34
N LEU A 264 16.72 10.89 -3.26
CA LEU A 264 17.38 11.26 -2.01
C LEU A 264 18.79 10.69 -2.00
N ASP A 265 19.76 11.48 -1.53
CA ASP A 265 21.11 10.99 -1.32
C ASP A 265 21.21 10.14 -0.04
N PHE A 266 22.36 9.50 0.13
CA PHE A 266 22.60 8.61 1.26
C PHE A 266 22.48 9.32 2.61
N ASP A 267 22.92 10.58 2.70
CA ASP A 267 22.92 11.35 3.94
C ASP A 267 21.50 11.74 4.33
N ASP A 268 20.68 12.17 3.37
CA ASP A 268 19.26 12.46 3.58
C ASP A 268 18.52 11.19 4.04
N VAL A 269 18.73 10.04 3.39
CA VAL A 269 18.13 8.76 3.81
C VAL A 269 18.57 8.36 5.22
N ALA A 270 19.84 8.55 5.57
CA ALA A 270 20.35 8.26 6.90
C ALA A 270 19.68 9.11 7.99
N VAL A 271 19.43 10.40 7.73
CA VAL A 271 18.69 11.26 8.65
C VAL A 271 17.27 10.76 8.86
N LEU A 272 16.61 10.30 7.80
CA LEU A 272 15.23 9.80 7.85
C LEU A 272 15.14 8.47 8.62
N ASN A 273 16.09 7.56 8.42
CA ASN A 273 16.22 6.34 9.21
C ASN A 273 16.37 6.66 10.72
N GLY A 274 17.07 7.75 11.05
CA GLY A 274 17.23 8.22 12.44
C GLY A 274 15.96 8.81 13.08
N MET A 275 14.86 8.99 12.33
CA MET A 275 13.59 9.50 12.87
C MET A 275 12.67 8.40 13.42
N HIS A 276 13.01 7.12 13.24
CA HIS A 276 12.19 6.03 13.77
C HIS A 276 12.15 6.07 15.30
N ASP A 277 10.96 6.23 15.87
CA ASP A 277 10.74 6.30 17.33
C ASP A 277 9.82 5.20 17.86
N GLY A 278 9.54 4.18 17.03
CA GLY A 278 8.64 3.07 17.38
C GLY A 278 7.17 3.48 17.57
N ARG A 279 6.78 4.73 17.25
CA ARG A 279 5.38 5.16 17.41
C ARG A 279 4.50 4.52 16.33
N HIS A 280 3.50 3.78 16.78
CA HIS A 280 2.40 3.30 15.94
C HIS A 280 1.25 4.31 15.97
N VAL A 281 0.74 4.69 14.78
CA VAL A 281 -0.40 5.61 14.61
C VAL A 281 -1.66 4.92 14.09
N SER A 282 -1.58 3.61 13.90
CA SER A 282 -2.66 2.71 13.51
C SER A 282 -2.98 1.73 14.63
N TRP A 283 -3.94 0.84 14.41
CA TRP A 283 -4.20 -0.24 15.35
C TRP A 283 -3.02 -1.20 15.47
N ASP A 284 -2.84 -1.75 16.66
CA ASP A 284 -1.86 -2.79 16.95
C ASP A 284 -2.36 -4.14 16.40
N PRO A 285 -1.61 -4.79 15.49
CA PRO A 285 -1.96 -6.10 14.93
C PRO A 285 -2.29 -7.17 15.97
N THR A 286 -1.75 -7.10 17.19
CA THR A 286 -2.02 -8.11 18.24
C THR A 286 -3.31 -7.84 19.01
N SER A 287 -3.95 -6.69 18.79
CA SER A 287 -5.15 -6.25 19.52
C SER A 287 -6.42 -6.22 18.66
N VAL A 288 -6.30 -6.39 17.34
CA VAL A 288 -7.43 -6.37 16.41
C VAL A 288 -7.97 -7.79 16.26
N VAL A 289 -9.17 -8.02 16.80
CA VAL A 289 -9.88 -9.30 16.79
C VAL A 289 -11.36 -9.14 16.46
#